data_AF-A0A2U1JA45-F1
#
_entry.id   AF-A0A2U1JA45-F1
#
_cell.length_a   1.000
_cell.length_b   1.000
_cell.length_c   1.000
_cell.angle_alpha   90.00
_cell.angle_beta   90.00
_cell.angle_gamma   90.00
#
_symmetry.space_group_name_H-M   'P 1'
#
loop_
_entity.id
_entity.type
_entity.pdbx_description
1 polymer ?
#
loop_
_entity_poly.entity_id
_entity_poly.type
_entity_poly.pdbx_seq_one_letter_code
_entity_poly.pdbx_strand_id
1 'polypeptide(L)'
;MSMKAIVVKDKLLSGPDEMQVFTVPIPVPKKGEILVKIEAIGIQGKYQHKPPLPFIPGRELSGMVACVHNSSKKFKVGERVFGSIPWGTYTEYVCVKEEQIHRAPDNLTYEQAAGFYVAYSTSYNKFNMSMKAIVVKDKLLSGPDEMQVFTVPIPVPKKGEILVKIEAIGIQGKYQHKPPLPFIPGRELSGMVACVHNSSKKFKVGERVFGSIPWGTYTEYVCVKEEQIHRAPDNLTYEQAAGFYVAYSTSYVGLVVRGNLKPGETVLVLAAAGGVGIAAVQIAKALGATVIAAVGSEDKFDICKREGADHAINYRNKSWTQEVLKLTNGKGADIIYDPVGMVEESLKCIAWNGRALVIGFAGGTIEKVATNRVLLKNVSVVGLRMGSYAINKSELLPQVSERLFDMIAKGVIKPVVYDPVYYGLENANKALNAIFNRKSYGKVIIKPSLSSPKL
;
A
#
# COMPACT_ATOMS: atom_id res chain seq x y z
N MET A 1 23.92 23.93 37.53
CA MET A 1 24.66 23.08 36.56
C MET A 1 24.93 23.90 35.31
N SER A 2 26.01 23.60 34.58
CA SER A 2 26.36 24.25 33.32
C SER A 2 26.39 23.23 32.17
N MET A 3 26.30 23.73 30.95
CA MET A 3 26.34 22.97 29.70
C MET A 3 27.16 23.70 28.65
N LYS A 4 27.57 22.98 27.61
CA LYS A 4 28.12 23.51 26.39
C LYS A 4 27.02 23.96 25.44
N ALA A 5 27.21 25.13 24.83
CA ALA A 5 26.33 25.67 23.81
C ALA A 5 27.13 26.49 22.80
N ILE A 6 26.72 26.47 21.54
CA ILE A 6 27.17 27.47 20.58
C ILE A 6 26.36 28.74 20.85
N VAL A 7 27.03 29.88 21.07
CA VAL A 7 26.36 31.16 21.37
C VAL A 7 26.84 32.21 20.39
N VAL A 8 25.89 32.88 19.73
CA VAL A 8 26.17 34.05 18.89
C VAL A 8 26.00 35.28 19.78
N LYS A 9 27.10 35.99 20.05
CA LYS A 9 27.14 37.09 21.03
C LYS A 9 26.95 38.47 20.43
N ASP A 10 27.90 38.93 19.64
CA ASP A 10 28.02 40.37 19.32
C ASP A 10 27.64 40.71 17.87
N LYS A 11 27.79 39.74 16.96
CA LYS A 11 27.41 39.87 15.55
C LYS A 11 26.92 38.53 15.00
N LEU A 12 26.09 38.60 13.95
CA LEU A 12 25.68 37.39 13.22
C LEU A 12 26.88 36.76 12.51
N LEU A 13 26.92 35.43 12.52
CA LEU A 13 28.02 34.66 11.95
C LEU A 13 27.95 34.68 10.41
N SER A 14 29.12 34.82 9.77
CA SER A 14 29.25 34.75 8.31
C SER A 14 29.35 33.32 7.77
N GLY A 15 29.78 32.38 8.62
CA GLY A 15 29.99 30.97 8.29
C GLY A 15 30.24 30.11 9.55
N PRO A 16 30.35 28.78 9.39
CA PRO A 16 30.55 27.84 10.50
C PRO A 16 31.88 28.05 11.23
N ASP A 17 32.91 28.55 10.56
CA ASP A 17 34.25 28.78 11.15
C ASP A 17 34.24 29.85 12.26
N GLU A 18 33.20 30.69 12.32
CA GLU A 18 33.02 31.68 13.39
C GLU A 18 32.25 31.11 14.60
N MET A 19 31.79 29.87 14.56
CA MET A 19 31.06 29.25 15.68
C MET A 19 32.00 28.95 16.84
N GLN A 20 31.65 29.44 18.02
CA GLN A 20 32.38 29.19 19.26
C GLN A 20 31.47 28.51 20.28
N VAL A 21 32.05 27.54 20.99
CA VAL A 21 31.37 26.84 22.08
C VAL A 21 31.66 27.55 23.40
N PHE A 22 30.59 27.91 24.10
CA PHE A 22 30.63 28.52 25.42
C PHE A 22 30.10 27.57 26.48
N THR A 23 30.50 27.82 27.73
CA THR A 23 29.89 27.19 28.89
C THR A 23 28.80 28.12 29.42
N VAL A 24 27.55 27.66 29.47
CA VAL A 24 26.38 28.43 29.88
C VAL A 24 25.58 27.68 30.96
N PRO A 25 24.74 28.33 31.76
CA PRO A 25 23.88 27.65 32.72
C PRO A 25 22.84 26.75 32.03
N ILE A 26 22.54 25.59 32.63
CA ILE A 26 21.39 24.76 32.19
C ILE A 26 20.09 25.50 32.52
N PRO A 27 19.18 25.69 31.54
CA PRO A 27 17.92 26.38 31.79
C PRO A 27 16.97 25.54 32.67
N VAL A 28 16.12 26.22 33.43
CA VAL A 28 15.09 25.59 34.28
C VAL A 28 13.73 25.71 33.59
N PRO A 29 13.00 24.61 33.38
CA PRO A 29 11.72 24.64 32.67
C PRO A 29 10.66 25.42 33.45
N LYS A 30 9.97 26.34 32.77
CA LYS A 30 8.83 27.08 33.33
C LYS A 30 7.53 26.28 33.18
N LYS A 31 6.43 26.84 33.70
CA LYS A 31 5.09 26.26 33.52
C LYS A 31 4.77 26.03 32.03
N GLY A 32 4.50 24.78 31.65
CA GLY A 32 4.21 24.37 30.26
C GLY A 32 5.45 24.05 29.43
N GLU A 33 6.64 24.06 30.04
CA GLU A 33 7.90 23.65 29.42
C GLU A 33 8.44 22.38 30.05
N ILE A 34 9.28 21.70 29.29
CA ILE A 34 10.11 20.59 29.76
C ILE A 34 11.57 20.85 29.37
N LEU A 35 12.50 20.27 30.13
CA LEU A 35 13.90 20.24 29.82
C LEU A 35 14.23 18.96 29.04
N VAL A 36 14.82 19.10 27.87
CA VAL A 36 15.25 17.98 27.03
C VAL A 36 16.77 17.93 27.02
N LYS A 37 17.34 16.76 27.34
CA LYS A 37 18.74 16.43 27.04
C LYS A 37 18.82 16.08 25.56
N ILE A 38 19.55 16.87 24.79
CA ILE A 38 19.67 16.70 23.35
C ILE A 38 20.64 15.55 23.06
N GLU A 39 20.21 14.62 22.22
CA GLU A 39 21.04 13.51 21.72
C GLU A 39 21.37 13.71 20.24
N ALA A 40 20.51 14.41 19.48
CA ALA A 40 20.78 14.82 18.10
C ALA A 40 20.08 16.15 17.76
N ILE A 41 20.66 16.89 16.81
CA ILE A 41 20.13 18.15 16.29
C ILE A 41 20.05 18.12 14.78
N GLY A 42 19.10 18.87 14.21
CA GLY A 42 19.11 19.19 12.78
C GLY A 42 20.06 20.36 12.52
N ILE A 43 20.97 20.22 11.55
CA ILE A 43 21.81 21.32 11.10
C ILE A 43 21.07 22.12 10.03
N GLN A 44 20.93 23.42 10.25
CA GLN A 44 20.35 24.35 9.30
C GLN A 44 21.41 25.27 8.67
N GLY A 45 21.12 25.74 7.45
CA GLY A 45 21.89 26.78 6.77
C GLY A 45 21.56 28.19 7.30
N LYS A 46 21.34 29.15 6.39
CA LYS A 46 21.15 30.56 6.73
C LYS A 46 19.86 30.82 7.53
N TYR A 47 19.96 31.65 8.57
CA TYR A 47 18.80 32.13 9.35
C TYR A 47 17.87 32.98 8.47
N GLN A 48 16.58 32.65 8.45
CA GLN A 48 15.56 33.43 7.73
C GLN A 48 15.08 34.63 8.56
N HIS A 49 15.06 34.48 9.89
CA HIS A 49 14.76 35.54 10.85
C HIS A 49 15.99 35.72 11.76
N LYS A 50 16.44 36.97 11.93
CA LYS A 50 17.62 37.32 12.73
C LYS A 50 17.20 37.38 14.21
N PRO A 51 17.61 36.42 15.07
CA PRO A 51 17.26 36.46 16.48
C PRO A 51 17.97 37.63 17.17
N PRO A 52 17.41 38.17 18.27
CA PRO A 52 18.12 39.16 19.07
C PRO A 52 19.39 38.53 19.66
N LEU A 53 20.48 39.27 19.61
CA LEU A 53 21.74 38.89 20.21
C LEU A 53 21.72 39.16 21.73
N PRO A 54 22.33 38.30 22.58
CA PRO A 54 22.93 37.01 22.24
C PRO A 54 21.88 35.90 22.11
N PHE A 55 22.14 34.89 21.29
CA PHE A 55 21.27 33.71 21.19
C PHE A 55 22.03 32.41 20.94
N ILE A 56 21.40 31.27 21.25
CA ILE A 56 21.87 29.93 20.88
C ILE A 56 21.22 29.54 19.54
N PRO A 57 21.99 29.20 18.50
CA PRO A 57 21.48 28.70 17.22
C PRO A 57 20.71 27.39 17.27
N GLY A 58 20.21 26.96 16.12
CA GLY A 58 19.59 25.65 15.94
C GLY A 58 18.13 25.61 16.32
N ARG A 59 17.35 24.79 15.62
CA ARG A 59 15.89 24.75 15.76
C ARG A 59 15.38 23.36 16.08
N GLU A 60 15.89 22.35 15.39
CA GLU A 60 15.44 20.96 15.55
C GLU A 60 16.24 20.25 16.63
N LEU A 61 15.55 19.36 17.32
CA LEU A 61 16.15 18.48 18.30
C LEU A 61 15.49 17.10 18.28
N SER A 62 16.24 16.10 18.68
CA SER A 62 15.73 14.88 19.29
C SER A 62 16.56 14.54 20.52
N GLY A 63 15.92 13.97 21.52
CA GLY A 63 16.57 13.70 22.79
C GLY A 63 15.62 13.09 23.80
N MET A 64 16.00 13.21 25.07
CA MET A 64 15.32 12.59 26.18
C MET A 64 14.81 13.66 27.15
N VAL A 65 13.60 13.48 27.67
CA VAL A 65 13.07 14.35 28.71
C VAL A 65 13.90 14.20 29.98
N ALA A 66 14.65 15.23 30.34
CA ALA A 66 15.52 15.26 31.49
C ALA A 66 14.81 15.78 32.75
N CYS A 67 13.89 16.73 32.58
CA CYS A 67 13.11 17.29 33.68
C CYS A 67 11.78 17.83 33.14
N VAL A 68 10.73 17.77 33.95
CA VAL A 68 9.42 18.36 33.65
C VAL A 68 9.04 19.33 34.75
N HIS A 69 8.37 20.43 34.41
CA HIS A 69 7.76 21.29 35.43
C HIS A 69 6.64 20.54 36.16
N ASN A 70 6.40 20.80 37.44
CA ASN A 70 5.40 20.10 38.27
C ASN A 70 3.96 20.14 37.71
N SER A 71 3.67 21.10 36.83
CA SER A 71 2.38 21.22 36.15
C SER A 71 2.26 20.40 34.86
N SER A 72 3.34 19.77 34.41
CA SER A 72 3.39 19.00 33.17
C SER A 72 2.54 17.75 33.29
N LYS A 73 1.68 17.50 32.30
CA LYS A 73 0.87 16.27 32.21
C LYS A 73 1.11 15.47 30.94
N LYS A 74 1.83 16.04 29.96
CA LYS A 74 1.97 15.45 28.63
C LYS A 74 3.16 14.50 28.52
N PHE A 75 4.26 14.78 29.21
CA PHE A 75 5.51 14.02 29.10
C PHE A 75 6.04 13.58 30.46
N LYS A 76 6.85 12.53 30.47
CA LYS A 76 7.55 12.01 31.66
C LYS A 76 9.06 12.01 31.46
N VAL A 77 9.81 12.16 32.55
CA VAL A 77 11.28 12.00 32.53
C VAL A 77 11.64 10.64 31.96
N GLY A 78 12.64 10.60 31.07
CA GLY A 78 13.08 9.40 30.36
C GLY A 78 12.37 9.14 29.02
N GLU A 79 11.28 9.85 28.71
CA GLU A 79 10.62 9.70 27.40
C GLU A 79 11.51 10.28 26.28
N ARG A 80 11.53 9.59 25.12
CA ARG A 80 12.20 10.08 23.91
C ARG A 80 11.29 11.10 23.22
N VAL A 81 11.85 12.23 22.81
CA VAL A 81 11.11 13.31 22.16
C VAL A 81 11.86 13.86 20.95
N PHE A 82 11.13 14.50 20.05
CA PHE A 82 11.67 15.26 18.94
C PHE A 82 10.75 16.45 18.61
N GLY A 83 11.29 17.47 17.97
CA GLY A 83 10.53 18.68 17.62
C GLY A 83 11.39 19.78 17.03
N SER A 84 10.81 20.98 16.92
CA SER A 84 11.57 22.19 16.58
C SER A 84 11.04 23.40 17.32
N ILE A 85 11.97 24.26 17.66
CA ILE A 85 11.75 25.53 18.31
C ILE A 85 12.27 26.67 17.42
N PRO A 86 11.93 27.93 17.72
CA PRO A 86 12.38 29.06 16.92
C PRO A 86 13.91 29.19 16.83
N TRP A 87 14.62 28.95 17.94
CA TRP A 87 16.08 28.83 18.05
C TRP A 87 16.44 28.22 19.42
N GLY A 88 17.67 27.76 19.60
CA GLY A 88 18.21 27.34 20.90
C GLY A 88 18.68 25.89 21.02
N THR A 89 18.75 25.12 19.93
CA THR A 89 19.08 23.68 20.02
C THR A 89 20.56 23.34 19.91
N TYR A 90 21.45 24.26 19.53
CA TYR A 90 22.90 23.97 19.46
C TYR A 90 23.54 23.98 20.86
N THR A 91 23.05 23.09 21.72
CA THR A 91 23.41 22.95 23.13
C THR A 91 23.10 21.53 23.62
N GLU A 92 23.58 21.17 24.81
CA GLU A 92 23.33 19.85 25.42
C GLU A 92 21.93 19.75 26.05
N TYR A 93 21.37 20.87 26.54
CA TYR A 93 20.03 20.89 27.15
C TYR A 93 19.23 22.11 26.71
N VAL A 94 17.93 21.91 26.48
CA VAL A 94 17.05 23.00 26.07
C VAL A 94 15.69 22.90 26.74
N CYS A 95 15.16 24.04 27.17
CA CYS A 95 13.76 24.14 27.59
C CYS A 95 12.88 24.35 26.36
N VAL A 96 11.86 23.52 26.23
CA VAL A 96 10.92 23.56 25.10
C VAL A 96 9.51 23.55 25.63
N LYS A 97 8.61 24.27 24.96
CA LYS A 97 7.17 24.18 25.30
C LYS A 97 6.66 22.80 24.90
N GLU A 98 5.79 22.23 25.72
CA GLU A 98 5.22 20.90 25.47
C GLU A 98 4.49 20.79 24.12
N GLU A 99 3.98 21.90 23.59
CA GLU A 99 3.31 21.99 22.29
C GLU A 99 4.26 21.94 21.09
N GLN A 100 5.56 22.21 21.29
CA GLN A 100 6.59 22.27 20.24
C GLN A 100 7.27 20.91 19.98
N ILE A 101 6.90 19.88 20.74
CA ILE A 101 7.53 18.57 20.73
C ILE A 101 6.53 17.42 20.71
N HIS A 102 7.02 16.27 20.24
CA HIS A 102 6.31 15.01 20.09
C HIS A 102 7.13 13.88 20.68
N ARG A 103 6.48 12.77 21.07
CA ARG A 103 7.18 11.53 21.43
C ARG A 103 7.89 10.98 20.19
N ALA A 104 9.17 10.65 20.32
CA ALA A 104 9.91 10.02 19.23
C ALA A 104 9.48 8.54 19.10
N PRO A 105 9.21 8.05 17.88
CA PRO A 105 8.95 6.63 17.66
C PRO A 105 10.14 5.76 18.10
N ASP A 106 9.86 4.61 18.72
CA ASP A 106 10.90 3.73 19.25
C ASP A 106 11.81 3.15 18.15
N ASN A 107 11.30 3.04 16.93
CA ASN A 107 12.01 2.49 15.78
C ASN A 107 12.92 3.49 15.04
N LEU A 108 12.95 4.76 15.46
CA LEU A 108 13.86 5.76 14.88
C LEU A 108 15.07 5.97 15.79
N THR A 109 16.26 6.16 15.21
CA THR A 109 17.41 6.71 15.96
C THR A 109 17.20 8.19 16.28
N TYR A 110 17.98 8.77 17.19
CA TYR A 110 17.86 10.20 17.50
C TYR A 110 18.17 11.09 16.30
N GLU A 111 19.15 10.71 15.47
CA GLU A 111 19.52 11.41 14.24
C GLU A 111 18.39 11.37 13.21
N GLN A 112 17.76 10.20 13.05
CA GLN A 112 16.59 10.04 12.18
C GLN A 112 15.43 10.90 12.66
N ALA A 113 15.14 10.92 13.97
CA ALA A 113 14.06 11.71 14.54
C ALA A 113 14.32 13.24 14.44
N ALA A 114 15.56 13.69 14.64
CA ALA A 114 15.95 15.09 14.46
C ALA A 114 15.86 15.51 12.98
N GLY A 115 16.33 14.67 12.05
CA GLY A 115 16.21 14.91 10.61
C GLY A 115 14.78 14.88 10.09
N PHE A 116 13.91 14.08 10.71
CA PHE A 116 12.50 13.96 10.35
C PHE A 116 11.73 15.27 10.51
N TYR A 117 12.05 16.08 11.53
CA TYR A 117 11.42 17.39 11.72
C TYR A 117 11.97 18.47 10.77
N VAL A 118 13.26 18.39 10.38
CA VAL A 118 13.87 19.28 9.36
C VAL A 118 13.10 19.22 8.04
N ALA A 119 12.62 18.03 7.67
CA ALA A 119 11.74 17.87 6.50
C ALA A 119 10.44 18.69 6.67
N TYR A 120 9.82 18.69 7.86
CA TYR A 120 8.45 19.16 8.06
C TYR A 120 8.29 20.66 8.33
N SER A 121 9.19 21.35 9.05
CA SER A 121 8.86 22.67 9.63
C SER A 121 9.35 23.92 8.91
N THR A 122 10.34 23.84 8.04
CA THR A 122 10.80 25.04 7.31
C THR A 122 11.45 24.79 5.96
N SER A 123 11.57 23.52 5.52
CA SER A 123 12.48 23.18 4.42
C SER A 123 11.99 22.11 3.45
N TYR A 124 10.73 21.64 3.48
CA TYR A 124 10.20 20.77 2.42
C TYR A 124 10.25 21.45 1.03
N ASN A 125 10.30 22.79 0.98
CA ASN A 125 10.54 23.55 -0.25
C ASN A 125 12.02 23.81 -0.58
N LYS A 126 12.99 23.40 0.24
CA LYS A 126 14.42 23.74 0.05
C LYS A 126 15.39 22.55 0.11
N PHE A 127 15.07 21.45 0.77
CA PHE A 127 15.78 20.19 0.56
C PHE A 127 14.98 19.36 -0.43
N ASN A 128 15.47 19.26 -1.67
CA ASN A 128 14.99 18.36 -2.72
C ASN A 128 15.14 16.89 -2.29
N MET A 129 14.43 16.47 -1.25
CA MET A 129 14.28 15.04 -0.96
C MET A 129 13.57 14.45 -2.15
N SER A 130 14.31 13.62 -2.86
CA SER A 130 13.84 12.98 -4.07
C SER A 130 13.72 11.49 -3.84
N MET A 131 12.86 10.88 -4.63
CA MET A 131 12.58 9.46 -4.67
C MET A 131 12.62 8.99 -6.11
N LYS A 132 12.82 7.69 -6.28
CA LYS A 132 12.61 7.03 -7.56
C LYS A 132 11.12 6.86 -7.82
N ALA A 133 10.72 7.11 -9.06
CA ALA A 133 9.37 6.86 -9.56
C ALA A 133 9.41 6.50 -11.04
N ILE A 134 8.52 5.62 -11.49
CA ILE A 134 8.24 5.47 -12.93
C ILE A 134 7.29 6.59 -13.32
N VAL A 135 7.62 7.37 -14.36
CA VAL A 135 6.78 8.49 -14.81
C VAL A 135 6.46 8.33 -16.29
N VAL A 136 5.17 8.32 -16.61
CA VAL A 136 4.68 8.43 -17.99
C VAL A 136 4.54 9.91 -18.31
N LYS A 137 5.41 10.44 -19.17
CA LYS A 137 5.55 11.90 -19.41
C LYS A 137 4.68 12.42 -20.55
N ASP A 138 5.10 12.21 -21.79
CA ASP A 138 4.55 12.95 -22.94
C ASP A 138 3.61 12.13 -23.82
N LYS A 139 3.74 10.80 -23.77
CA LYS A 139 2.88 9.86 -24.48
C LYS A 139 2.60 8.62 -23.65
N LEU A 140 1.46 7.98 -23.92
CA LEU A 140 1.15 6.68 -23.33
C LEU A 140 2.12 5.62 -23.86
N LEU A 141 2.53 4.73 -22.96
CA LEU A 141 3.49 3.67 -23.29
C LEU A 141 2.83 2.59 -24.15
N SER A 142 3.55 2.10 -25.14
CA SER A 142 3.09 0.97 -25.98
C SER A 142 3.22 -0.38 -25.28
N GLY A 143 4.15 -0.48 -24.32
CA GLY A 143 4.41 -1.67 -23.53
C GLY A 143 5.32 -1.41 -22.32
N PRO A 144 5.57 -2.44 -21.49
CA PRO A 144 6.35 -2.30 -20.26
C PRO A 144 7.79 -1.86 -20.47
N ASP A 145 8.39 -2.20 -21.62
CA ASP A 145 9.81 -1.92 -21.90
C ASP A 145 10.10 -0.43 -22.15
N GLU A 146 9.05 0.38 -22.34
CA GLU A 146 9.18 1.85 -22.42
C GLU A 146 9.17 2.52 -21.03
N MET A 147 9.01 1.76 -19.94
CA MET A 147 9.01 2.34 -18.58
C MET A 147 10.38 2.84 -18.19
N GLN A 148 10.43 4.10 -17.72
CA GLN A 148 11.66 4.75 -17.27
C GLN A 148 11.51 5.21 -15.81
N VAL A 149 12.56 4.98 -15.03
CA VAL A 149 12.67 5.46 -13.65
C VAL A 149 13.28 6.86 -13.66
N PHE A 150 12.65 7.77 -12.94
CA PHE A 150 13.09 9.14 -12.74
C PHE A 150 13.28 9.41 -11.25
N THR A 151 14.18 10.33 -10.95
CA THR A 151 14.29 10.96 -9.64
C THR A 151 13.32 12.15 -9.59
N VAL A 152 12.35 12.10 -8.70
CA VAL A 152 11.29 13.12 -8.53
C VAL A 152 11.19 13.55 -7.07
N PRO A 153 10.68 14.75 -6.74
CA PRO A 153 10.48 15.15 -5.35
C PRO A 153 9.52 14.22 -4.59
N ILE A 154 9.79 13.97 -3.30
CA ILE A 154 8.83 13.31 -2.41
C ILE A 154 7.62 14.25 -2.20
N PRO A 155 6.38 13.78 -2.34
CA PRO A 155 5.20 14.62 -2.15
C PRO A 155 4.95 14.91 -0.66
N VAL A 156 4.32 16.05 -0.37
CA VAL A 156 3.88 16.44 0.98
C VAL A 156 2.41 16.10 1.16
N PRO A 157 2.00 15.43 2.25
CA PRO A 157 0.60 15.10 2.47
C PRO A 157 -0.23 16.35 2.75
N LYS A 158 -1.34 16.51 2.02
CA LYS A 158 -2.32 17.57 2.26
C LYS A 158 -3.29 17.18 3.39
N LYS A 159 -4.20 18.09 3.75
CA LYS A 159 -5.28 17.80 4.69
C LYS A 159 -6.08 16.56 4.26
N GLY A 160 -6.15 15.56 5.13
CA GLY A 160 -6.84 14.29 4.87
C GLY A 160 -5.99 13.24 4.14
N GLU A 161 -4.70 13.53 3.92
CA GLU A 161 -3.73 12.62 3.34
C GLU A 161 -2.65 12.23 4.34
N ILE A 162 -2.03 11.09 4.06
CA ILE A 162 -0.83 10.59 4.71
C ILE A 162 0.22 10.27 3.65
N LEU A 163 1.49 10.38 4.01
CA LEU A 163 2.60 9.91 3.20
C LEU A 163 2.93 8.49 3.61
N VAL A 164 2.97 7.58 2.63
CA VAL A 164 3.34 6.17 2.86
C VAL A 164 4.68 5.91 2.18
N LYS A 165 5.64 5.37 2.94
CA LYS A 165 6.84 4.73 2.39
C LYS A 165 6.43 3.35 1.89
N ILE A 166 6.48 3.14 0.59
CA ILE A 166 6.00 1.90 -0.03
C ILE A 166 7.06 0.80 0.17
N GLU A 167 6.64 -0.31 0.78
CA GLU A 167 7.48 -1.50 0.96
C GLU A 167 7.19 -2.56 -0.12
N ALA A 168 5.96 -2.60 -0.64
CA ALA A 168 5.58 -3.48 -1.75
C ALA A 168 4.48 -2.87 -2.63
N ILE A 169 4.56 -3.14 -3.93
CA ILE A 169 3.63 -2.70 -4.97
C ILE A 169 2.99 -3.92 -5.63
N GLY A 170 1.67 -3.92 -5.74
CA GLY A 170 0.93 -4.87 -6.56
C GLY A 170 0.95 -4.46 -8.04
N ILE A 171 1.41 -5.35 -8.92
CA ILE A 171 1.51 -5.07 -10.35
C ILE A 171 0.19 -5.34 -11.08
N GLN A 172 -0.13 -4.47 -12.04
CA GLN A 172 -1.30 -4.58 -12.91
C GLN A 172 -0.93 -4.21 -14.35
N GLY A 173 -1.47 -4.98 -15.32
CA GLY A 173 -1.12 -4.82 -16.74
C GLY A 173 -1.68 -3.56 -17.41
N LYS A 174 -3.01 -3.41 -17.46
CA LYS A 174 -3.68 -2.36 -18.27
C LYS A 174 -4.59 -1.46 -17.44
N TYR A 175 -4.70 -0.19 -17.85
CA TYR A 175 -5.68 0.76 -17.34
C TYR A 175 -6.92 0.79 -18.22
N GLN A 176 -8.10 0.75 -17.58
CA GLN A 176 -9.38 1.00 -18.28
C GLN A 176 -9.63 2.50 -18.47
N HIS A 177 -9.22 3.31 -17.48
CA HIS A 177 -9.26 4.77 -17.53
C HIS A 177 -7.83 5.30 -17.59
N LYS A 178 -7.51 6.04 -18.65
CA LYS A 178 -6.16 6.59 -18.88
C LYS A 178 -6.00 7.89 -18.08
N PRO A 179 -5.02 7.99 -17.16
CA PRO A 179 -4.77 9.24 -16.45
C PRO A 179 -4.28 10.35 -17.40
N PRO A 180 -4.52 11.63 -17.07
CA PRO A 180 -3.86 12.72 -17.79
C PRO A 180 -2.34 12.65 -17.60
N LEU A 181 -1.61 13.06 -18.63
CA LEU A 181 -0.16 13.12 -18.64
C LEU A 181 0.34 14.44 -18.02
N PRO A 182 1.48 14.46 -17.30
CA PRO A 182 2.26 13.30 -16.87
C PRO A 182 1.66 12.60 -15.64
N PHE A 183 1.92 11.30 -15.45
CA PHE A 183 1.49 10.56 -14.27
C PHE A 183 2.44 9.42 -13.86
N ILE A 184 2.35 9.01 -12.58
CA ILE A 184 3.00 7.81 -12.05
C ILE A 184 2.01 6.64 -12.14
N PRO A 185 2.36 5.48 -12.74
CA PRO A 185 1.50 4.30 -12.79
C PRO A 185 1.48 3.53 -11.46
N GLY A 186 0.81 2.37 -11.40
CA GLY A 186 0.60 1.57 -10.19
C GLY A 186 -0.65 1.94 -9.43
N ARG A 187 -1.36 0.95 -8.89
CA ARG A 187 -2.61 1.16 -8.12
C ARG A 187 -2.56 0.64 -6.70
N GLU A 188 -1.91 -0.49 -6.47
CA GLU A 188 -1.91 -1.15 -5.17
C GLU A 188 -0.57 -0.95 -4.47
N LEU A 189 -0.61 -0.81 -3.16
CA LEU A 189 0.56 -0.61 -2.32
C LEU A 189 0.36 -1.25 -0.95
N SER A 190 1.47 -1.59 -0.31
CA SER A 190 1.58 -1.69 1.13
C SER A 190 2.88 -1.05 1.60
N GLY A 191 2.90 -0.61 2.84
CA GLY A 191 4.04 0.11 3.38
C GLY A 191 3.80 0.63 4.77
N MET A 192 4.62 1.59 5.16
CA MET A 192 4.57 2.20 6.47
C MET A 192 4.20 3.67 6.35
N VAL A 193 3.36 4.17 7.26
CA VAL A 193 3.05 5.59 7.35
C VAL A 193 4.34 6.34 7.69
N ALA A 194 4.85 7.06 6.70
CA ALA A 194 6.07 7.84 6.81
C ALA A 194 5.76 9.22 7.37
N CYS A 195 4.61 9.81 7.06
CA CYS A 195 4.21 11.11 7.57
C CYS A 195 2.68 11.25 7.57
N VAL A 196 2.15 12.09 8.45
CA VAL A 196 0.73 12.43 8.49
C VAL A 196 0.57 13.96 8.48
N HIS A 197 -0.50 14.45 7.86
CA HIS A 197 -0.88 15.85 8.05
C HIS A 197 -1.32 16.08 9.51
N ASN A 198 -1.10 17.28 10.08
CA ASN A 198 -1.47 17.60 11.47
C ASN A 198 -2.97 17.39 11.80
N SER A 199 -3.83 17.38 10.78
CA SER A 199 -5.26 17.11 10.94
C SER A 199 -5.62 15.62 10.94
N SER A 200 -4.64 14.73 10.72
CA SER A 200 -4.87 13.30 10.62
C SER A 200 -5.34 12.74 11.95
N LYS A 201 -6.41 11.96 11.92
CA LYS A 201 -6.96 11.30 13.12
C LYS A 201 -6.97 9.78 12.97
N LYS A 202 -6.92 9.27 11.73
CA LYS A 202 -7.08 7.84 11.46
C LYS A 202 -5.79 7.06 11.61
N PHE A 203 -4.63 7.63 11.28
CA PHE A 203 -3.35 6.92 11.25
C PHE A 203 -2.24 7.67 12.00
N LYS A 204 -1.20 6.94 12.38
CA LYS A 204 0.02 7.48 13.01
C LYS A 204 1.25 7.04 12.23
N VAL A 205 2.32 7.83 12.32
CA VAL A 205 3.63 7.47 11.77
C VAL A 205 4.08 6.13 12.35
N GLY A 206 4.65 5.28 11.50
CA GLY A 206 5.08 3.92 11.86
C GLY A 206 4.01 2.83 11.67
N GLU A 207 2.73 3.19 11.47
CA GLU A 207 1.70 2.18 11.24
C GLU A 207 1.87 1.49 9.88
N ARG A 208 1.65 0.16 9.86
CA ARG A 208 1.63 -0.63 8.63
C ARG A 208 0.29 -0.45 7.93
N VAL A 209 0.34 -0.13 6.65
CA VAL A 209 -0.85 0.18 5.87
C VAL A 209 -0.81 -0.46 4.48
N PHE A 210 -1.97 -0.65 3.89
CA PHE A 210 -2.13 -1.11 2.52
C PHE A 210 -3.42 -0.56 1.91
N GLY A 211 -3.53 -0.62 0.58
CA GLY A 211 -4.77 -0.25 -0.09
C GLY A 211 -4.58 -0.09 -1.59
N SER A 212 -5.55 0.58 -2.21
CA SER A 212 -5.49 0.89 -3.63
C SER A 212 -5.94 2.31 -3.92
N ILE A 213 -5.16 2.99 -4.75
CA ILE A 213 -5.46 4.30 -5.32
C ILE A 213 -5.70 4.20 -6.83
N PRO A 214 -6.29 5.23 -7.46
CA PRO A 214 -6.53 5.22 -8.91
C PRO A 214 -5.26 5.01 -9.75
N TRP A 215 -4.15 5.66 -9.37
CA TRP A 215 -2.81 5.51 -9.92
C TRP A 215 -1.78 6.16 -8.96
N GLY A 216 -0.47 5.94 -9.16
CA GLY A 216 0.60 6.63 -8.45
C GLY A 216 1.49 5.77 -7.56
N THR A 217 1.39 4.44 -7.60
CA THR A 217 2.13 3.58 -6.67
C THR A 217 3.49 3.10 -7.15
N TYR A 218 3.87 3.30 -8.42
CA TYR A 218 5.20 2.92 -8.94
C TYR A 218 6.27 3.94 -8.53
N THR A 219 6.48 4.06 -7.23
CA THR A 219 7.38 5.01 -6.57
C THR A 219 7.77 4.51 -5.18
N GLU A 220 8.76 5.14 -4.53
CA GLU A 220 9.16 4.81 -3.16
C GLU A 220 8.26 5.45 -2.09
N TYR A 221 7.65 6.61 -2.37
CA TYR A 221 6.74 7.29 -1.44
C TYR A 221 5.51 7.84 -2.16
N VAL A 222 4.36 7.80 -1.50
CA VAL A 222 3.11 8.30 -2.09
C VAL A 222 2.21 8.95 -1.05
N CYS A 223 1.63 10.09 -1.41
CA CYS A 223 0.54 10.70 -0.64
C CYS A 223 -0.77 10.05 -1.02
N VAL A 224 -1.52 9.62 -0.02
CA VAL A 224 -2.79 8.90 -0.19
C VAL A 224 -3.82 9.43 0.78
N LYS A 225 -5.09 9.47 0.34
CA LYS A 225 -6.17 9.86 1.23
C LYS A 225 -6.39 8.79 2.30
N GLU A 226 -6.66 9.21 3.52
CA GLU A 226 -6.90 8.29 4.65
C GLU A 226 -8.05 7.31 4.38
N GLU A 227 -9.03 7.68 3.56
CA GLU A 227 -10.18 6.86 3.18
C GLU A 227 -9.84 5.72 2.20
N GLN A 228 -8.73 5.82 1.48
CA GLN A 228 -8.30 4.84 0.45
C GLN A 228 -7.39 3.73 1.01
N ILE A 229 -7.05 3.83 2.29
CA ILE A 229 -6.05 3.02 2.96
C ILE A 229 -6.63 2.35 4.19
N HIS A 230 -6.10 1.17 4.47
CA HIS A 230 -6.44 0.32 5.61
C HIS A 230 -5.17 -0.04 6.39
N ARG A 231 -5.32 -0.37 7.67
CA ARG A 231 -4.25 -0.98 8.45
C ARG A 231 -3.96 -2.36 7.89
N ALA A 232 -2.68 -2.68 7.70
CA ALA A 232 -2.29 -4.03 7.29
C ALA A 232 -2.50 -4.99 8.46
N PRO A 233 -3.19 -6.13 8.26
CA PRO A 233 -3.25 -7.19 9.25
C PRO A 233 -1.85 -7.69 9.62
N ASP A 234 -1.60 -7.93 10.92
CA ASP A 234 -0.28 -8.30 11.41
C ASP A 234 0.23 -9.62 10.83
N ASN A 235 -0.68 -10.53 10.49
CA ASN A 235 -0.38 -11.85 9.92
C ASN A 235 -0.08 -11.83 8.40
N LEU A 236 -0.13 -10.68 7.74
CA LEU A 236 0.27 -10.55 6.34
C LEU A 236 1.64 -9.90 6.21
N THR A 237 2.45 -10.38 5.27
CA THR A 237 3.67 -9.65 4.85
C THR A 237 3.28 -8.41 4.04
N TYR A 238 4.24 -7.51 3.79
CA TYR A 238 3.98 -6.36 2.90
C TYR A 238 3.60 -6.82 1.49
N GLU A 239 4.28 -7.83 0.96
CA GLU A 239 4.03 -8.39 -0.36
C GLU A 239 2.60 -8.95 -0.47
N GLN A 240 2.14 -9.65 0.57
CA GLN A 240 0.77 -10.17 0.65
C GLN A 240 -0.25 -9.04 0.76
N ALA A 241 -0.02 -8.07 1.64
CA ALA A 241 -0.92 -6.93 1.81
C ALA A 241 -1.06 -6.09 0.53
N ALA A 242 0.02 -5.90 -0.22
CA ALA A 242 0.02 -5.18 -1.50
C ALA A 242 -0.75 -5.91 -2.60
N GLY A 243 -0.93 -7.23 -2.49
CA GLY A 243 -1.69 -8.04 -3.44
C GLY A 243 -3.13 -8.33 -3.06
N PHE A 244 -3.59 -7.81 -1.92
CA PHE A 244 -4.88 -8.19 -1.35
C PHE A 244 -6.06 -7.40 -1.93
N TYR A 245 -6.01 -6.07 -1.85
CA TYR A 245 -7.21 -5.23 -1.91
C TYR A 245 -8.05 -5.42 -3.18
N VAL A 246 -7.47 -5.24 -4.37
CA VAL A 246 -8.23 -5.27 -5.62
C VAL A 246 -8.69 -6.69 -5.94
N ALA A 247 -7.80 -7.67 -5.80
CA ALA A 247 -8.10 -9.06 -6.16
C ALA A 247 -9.22 -9.63 -5.29
N TYR A 248 -9.09 -9.53 -3.97
CA TYR A 248 -10.03 -10.13 -3.03
C TYR A 248 -11.36 -9.38 -2.96
N SER A 249 -11.35 -8.04 -3.04
CA SER A 249 -12.61 -7.28 -3.09
C SER A 249 -13.38 -7.58 -4.37
N THR A 250 -12.70 -7.69 -5.51
CA THR A 250 -13.35 -8.07 -6.78
C THR A 250 -13.98 -9.45 -6.69
N SER A 251 -13.22 -10.43 -6.20
CA SER A 251 -13.70 -11.82 -6.10
C SER A 251 -14.81 -11.98 -5.07
N TYR A 252 -14.75 -11.29 -3.92
CA TYR A 252 -15.79 -11.31 -2.91
C TYR A 252 -17.09 -10.69 -3.41
N VAL A 253 -17.03 -9.49 -4.00
CA VAL A 253 -18.22 -8.84 -4.57
C VAL A 253 -18.78 -9.67 -5.72
N GLY A 254 -17.92 -10.28 -6.54
CA GLY A 254 -18.30 -11.18 -7.61
C GLY A 254 -19.09 -12.38 -7.10
N LEU A 255 -18.50 -13.16 -6.19
CA LEU A 255 -19.10 -14.40 -5.70
C LEU A 255 -20.28 -14.17 -4.75
N VAL A 256 -20.14 -13.25 -3.79
CA VAL A 256 -21.09 -13.07 -2.70
C VAL A 256 -22.19 -12.09 -3.07
N VAL A 257 -21.82 -10.88 -3.47
CA VAL A 257 -22.80 -9.80 -3.69
C VAL A 257 -23.56 -9.99 -5.00
N ARG A 258 -22.85 -10.31 -6.08
CA ARG A 258 -23.42 -10.44 -7.42
C ARG A 258 -23.76 -11.88 -7.79
N GLY A 259 -22.94 -12.83 -7.33
CA GLY A 259 -23.13 -14.26 -7.56
C GLY A 259 -24.02 -14.93 -6.53
N ASN A 260 -24.27 -14.33 -5.36
CA ASN A 260 -25.09 -14.92 -4.31
C ASN A 260 -24.70 -16.38 -3.99
N LEU A 261 -23.40 -16.68 -3.97
CA LEU A 261 -22.86 -18.03 -3.73
C LEU A 261 -23.43 -18.62 -2.45
N LYS A 262 -23.82 -19.90 -2.52
CA LYS A 262 -24.31 -20.70 -1.38
C LYS A 262 -23.35 -21.85 -1.08
N PRO A 263 -23.23 -22.26 0.20
CA PRO A 263 -22.54 -23.50 0.55
C PRO A 263 -23.10 -24.69 -0.23
N GLY A 264 -22.22 -25.60 -0.65
CA GLY A 264 -22.56 -26.78 -1.46
C GLY A 264 -22.70 -26.54 -2.96
N GLU A 265 -22.67 -25.28 -3.43
CA GLU A 265 -22.63 -24.98 -4.87
C GLU A 265 -21.25 -25.29 -5.47
N THR A 266 -21.23 -25.61 -6.77
CA THR A 266 -19.98 -25.77 -7.53
C THR A 266 -19.60 -24.49 -8.25
N VAL A 267 -18.36 -24.05 -8.07
CA VAL A 267 -17.79 -22.86 -8.73
C VAL A 267 -16.69 -23.28 -9.69
N LEU A 268 -16.89 -23.01 -10.99
CA LEU A 268 -15.82 -23.07 -11.99
C LEU A 268 -15.11 -21.72 -12.04
N VAL A 269 -13.80 -21.70 -11.77
CA VAL A 269 -12.99 -20.48 -11.84
C VAL A 269 -12.09 -20.54 -13.07
N LEU A 270 -12.29 -19.64 -14.02
CA LEU A 270 -11.44 -19.53 -15.20
C LEU A 270 -10.19 -18.68 -14.91
N ALA A 271 -9.06 -19.07 -15.51
CA ALA A 271 -7.74 -18.53 -15.18
C ALA A 271 -7.48 -18.52 -13.66
N ALA A 272 -7.83 -19.63 -12.99
CA ALA A 272 -7.86 -19.75 -11.53
C ALA A 272 -6.53 -19.42 -10.85
N ALA A 273 -5.39 -19.65 -11.50
CA ALA A 273 -4.09 -19.31 -10.92
C ALA A 273 -3.74 -17.82 -10.99
N GLY A 274 -4.51 -16.97 -11.70
CA GLY A 274 -4.27 -15.53 -11.76
C GLY A 274 -4.69 -14.80 -10.48
N GLY A 275 -4.30 -13.52 -10.31
CA GLY A 275 -4.54 -12.78 -9.07
C GLY A 275 -6.01 -12.76 -8.58
N VAL A 276 -6.97 -12.41 -9.45
CA VAL A 276 -8.41 -12.47 -9.09
C VAL A 276 -8.95 -13.90 -9.05
N GLY A 277 -8.41 -14.80 -9.87
CA GLY A 277 -8.82 -16.20 -9.93
C GLY A 277 -8.52 -16.91 -8.61
N ILE A 278 -7.31 -16.77 -8.08
CA ILE A 278 -6.88 -17.49 -6.88
C ILE A 278 -7.59 -16.96 -5.64
N ALA A 279 -7.88 -15.65 -5.63
CA ALA A 279 -8.75 -15.05 -4.61
C ALA A 279 -10.18 -15.63 -4.69
N ALA A 280 -10.72 -15.86 -5.89
CA ALA A 280 -12.03 -16.49 -6.05
C ALA A 280 -12.03 -17.96 -5.60
N VAL A 281 -10.96 -18.71 -5.88
CA VAL A 281 -10.77 -20.08 -5.38
C VAL A 281 -10.84 -20.12 -3.86
N GLN A 282 -9.99 -19.32 -3.19
CA GLN A 282 -9.94 -19.30 -1.73
C GLN A 282 -11.27 -18.84 -1.10
N ILE A 283 -11.89 -17.78 -1.64
CA ILE A 283 -13.17 -17.26 -1.11
C ILE A 283 -14.30 -18.28 -1.31
N ALA A 284 -14.42 -18.87 -2.50
CA ALA A 284 -15.45 -19.88 -2.76
C ALA A 284 -15.28 -21.09 -1.83
N LYS A 285 -14.03 -21.55 -1.65
CA LYS A 285 -13.74 -22.67 -0.75
C LYS A 285 -14.08 -22.35 0.70
N ALA A 286 -13.69 -21.18 1.19
CA ALA A 286 -13.99 -20.72 2.54
C ALA A 286 -15.50 -20.54 2.79
N LEU A 287 -16.31 -20.36 1.73
CA LEU A 287 -17.77 -20.28 1.80
C LEU A 287 -18.46 -21.65 1.61
N GLY A 288 -17.70 -22.75 1.58
CA GLY A 288 -18.23 -24.11 1.52
C GLY A 288 -18.63 -24.57 0.12
N ALA A 289 -18.11 -23.95 -0.93
CA ALA A 289 -18.32 -24.41 -2.29
C ALA A 289 -17.34 -25.53 -2.69
N THR A 290 -17.72 -26.32 -3.69
CA THR A 290 -16.78 -27.17 -4.43
C THR A 290 -16.16 -26.34 -5.55
N VAL A 291 -14.83 -26.31 -5.64
CA VAL A 291 -14.13 -25.43 -6.58
C VAL A 291 -13.43 -26.23 -7.67
N ILE A 292 -13.75 -25.92 -8.93
CA ILE A 292 -13.07 -26.43 -10.13
C ILE A 292 -12.20 -25.31 -10.69
N ALA A 293 -10.89 -25.46 -10.62
CA ALA A 293 -9.92 -24.50 -11.14
C ALA A 293 -9.57 -24.80 -12.60
N ALA A 294 -9.90 -23.91 -13.52
CA ALA A 294 -9.46 -24.00 -14.90
C ALA A 294 -8.23 -23.12 -15.14
N VAL A 295 -7.13 -23.74 -15.58
CA VAL A 295 -5.86 -23.05 -15.87
C VAL A 295 -5.29 -23.47 -17.23
N GLY A 296 -4.26 -22.76 -17.70
CA GLY A 296 -3.67 -22.97 -19.02
C GLY A 296 -2.45 -23.90 -19.06
N SER A 297 -2.00 -24.39 -17.92
CA SER A 297 -0.80 -25.23 -17.80
C SER A 297 -0.83 -26.04 -16.50
N GLU A 298 -0.22 -27.22 -16.50
CA GLU A 298 -0.31 -28.18 -15.40
C GLU A 298 0.45 -27.73 -14.15
N ASP A 299 1.54 -26.98 -14.30
CA ASP A 299 2.27 -26.35 -13.18
C ASP A 299 1.37 -25.45 -12.32
N LYS A 300 0.30 -24.93 -12.90
CA LYS A 300 -0.69 -24.09 -12.20
C LYS A 300 -1.77 -24.89 -11.49
N PHE A 301 -1.88 -26.20 -11.72
CA PHE A 301 -2.81 -27.07 -11.00
C PHE A 301 -2.45 -27.16 -9.53
N ASP A 302 -1.18 -27.44 -9.24
CA ASP A 302 -0.70 -27.63 -7.88
C ASP A 302 -0.87 -26.37 -7.04
N ILE A 303 -0.67 -25.21 -7.67
CA ILE A 303 -0.95 -23.91 -7.07
C ILE A 303 -2.44 -23.84 -6.71
N CYS A 304 -3.35 -24.05 -7.65
CA CYS A 304 -4.79 -23.92 -7.35
C CYS A 304 -5.25 -24.94 -6.29
N LYS A 305 -4.77 -26.19 -6.34
CA LYS A 305 -5.10 -27.23 -5.36
C LYS A 305 -4.64 -26.85 -3.97
N ARG A 306 -3.39 -26.38 -3.82
CA ARG A 306 -2.85 -25.92 -2.52
C ARG A 306 -3.69 -24.80 -1.92
N GLU A 307 -4.26 -23.94 -2.77
CA GLU A 307 -5.06 -22.79 -2.35
C GLU A 307 -6.56 -23.11 -2.22
N GLY A 308 -6.96 -24.38 -2.30
CA GLY A 308 -8.31 -24.84 -1.95
C GLY A 308 -9.18 -25.31 -3.12
N ALA A 309 -8.65 -25.41 -4.35
CA ALA A 309 -9.38 -26.02 -5.45
C ALA A 309 -9.53 -27.55 -5.22
N ASP A 310 -10.75 -28.06 -5.33
CA ASP A 310 -11.05 -29.49 -5.22
C ASP A 310 -10.62 -30.25 -6.49
N HIS A 311 -10.79 -29.59 -7.63
CA HIS A 311 -10.44 -30.14 -8.94
C HIS A 311 -9.69 -29.10 -9.77
N ALA A 312 -8.88 -29.56 -10.72
CA ALA A 312 -8.19 -28.71 -11.68
C ALA A 312 -8.29 -29.29 -13.08
N ILE A 313 -8.48 -28.42 -14.08
CA ILE A 313 -8.60 -28.79 -15.49
C ILE A 313 -7.79 -27.85 -16.37
N ASN A 314 -7.36 -28.33 -17.55
CA ASN A 314 -6.65 -27.51 -18.52
C ASN A 314 -7.61 -26.98 -19.59
N TYR A 315 -7.94 -25.68 -19.55
CA TYR A 315 -8.86 -25.09 -20.52
C TYR A 315 -8.29 -25.01 -21.95
N ARG A 316 -7.00 -25.33 -22.17
CA ARG A 316 -6.43 -25.46 -23.53
C ARG A 316 -6.83 -26.77 -24.19
N ASN A 317 -7.31 -27.75 -23.43
CA ASN A 317 -7.87 -28.98 -23.99
C ASN A 317 -9.26 -28.67 -24.57
N LYS A 318 -9.49 -29.01 -25.84
CA LYS A 318 -10.78 -28.77 -26.52
C LYS A 318 -11.99 -29.41 -25.83
N SER A 319 -11.79 -30.43 -24.99
CA SER A 319 -12.85 -31.13 -24.26
C SER A 319 -12.97 -30.68 -22.79
N TRP A 320 -12.32 -29.60 -22.36
CA TRP A 320 -12.31 -29.17 -20.95
C TRP A 320 -13.73 -28.98 -20.35
N THR A 321 -14.70 -28.53 -21.14
CA THR A 321 -16.09 -28.38 -20.70
C THR A 321 -16.76 -29.74 -20.37
N GLN A 322 -16.38 -30.82 -21.08
CA GLN A 322 -16.83 -32.17 -20.77
C GLN A 322 -16.21 -32.70 -19.49
N GLU A 323 -14.97 -32.30 -19.19
CA GLU A 323 -14.31 -32.62 -17.93
C GLU A 323 -15.02 -31.96 -16.74
N VAL A 324 -15.45 -30.70 -16.86
CA VAL A 324 -16.32 -30.05 -15.86
C VAL A 324 -17.61 -30.83 -15.66
N LEU A 325 -18.28 -31.23 -16.75
CA LEU A 325 -19.51 -32.02 -16.66
C LEU A 325 -19.25 -33.37 -15.96
N LYS A 326 -18.14 -34.05 -16.27
CA LYS A 326 -17.76 -35.30 -15.60
C LYS A 326 -17.55 -35.10 -14.09
N LEU A 327 -16.82 -34.05 -13.70
CA LEU A 327 -16.57 -33.71 -12.29
C LEU A 327 -17.83 -33.30 -11.53
N THR A 328 -18.88 -32.89 -12.25
CA THR A 328 -20.16 -32.46 -11.69
C THR A 328 -21.29 -33.46 -11.95
N ASN A 329 -20.97 -34.70 -12.32
CA ASN A 329 -21.93 -35.76 -12.63
C ASN A 329 -23.01 -35.34 -13.64
N GLY A 330 -22.61 -34.57 -14.66
CA GLY A 330 -23.48 -34.04 -15.71
C GLY A 330 -24.26 -32.78 -15.34
N LYS A 331 -24.27 -32.37 -14.07
CA LYS A 331 -25.01 -31.18 -13.60
C LYS A 331 -24.44 -29.89 -14.18
N GLY A 332 -23.13 -29.75 -14.25
CA GLY A 332 -22.43 -28.49 -14.54
C GLY A 332 -22.19 -27.63 -13.29
N ALA A 333 -21.48 -26.51 -13.48
CA ALA A 333 -21.15 -25.57 -12.40
C ALA A 333 -22.32 -24.60 -12.12
N ASP A 334 -22.60 -24.35 -10.84
CA ASP A 334 -23.64 -23.41 -10.39
C ASP A 334 -23.19 -21.93 -10.54
N ILE A 335 -21.88 -21.68 -10.44
CA ILE A 335 -21.25 -20.39 -10.77
C ILE A 335 -20.09 -20.61 -11.72
N ILE A 336 -19.99 -19.76 -12.73
CA ILE A 336 -18.78 -19.60 -13.53
C ILE A 336 -18.20 -18.23 -13.19
N TYR A 337 -16.96 -18.19 -12.71
CA TYR A 337 -16.21 -16.96 -12.44
C TYR A 337 -15.22 -16.71 -13.58
N ASP A 338 -15.48 -15.70 -14.42
CA ASP A 338 -14.75 -15.49 -15.67
C ASP A 338 -14.04 -14.11 -15.73
N PRO A 339 -12.71 -14.07 -15.46
CA PRO A 339 -11.89 -12.89 -15.68
C PRO A 339 -11.28 -12.81 -17.10
N VAL A 340 -11.54 -13.79 -17.97
CA VAL A 340 -10.87 -13.97 -19.26
C VAL A 340 -11.74 -13.51 -20.42
N GLY A 341 -13.05 -13.78 -20.37
CA GLY A 341 -13.95 -13.70 -21.51
C GLY A 341 -13.97 -15.02 -22.27
N MET A 342 -14.40 -16.10 -21.61
CA MET A 342 -14.74 -17.40 -22.18
C MET A 342 -16.17 -17.83 -21.78
N VAL A 343 -17.08 -16.87 -21.63
CA VAL A 343 -18.49 -17.06 -21.27
C VAL A 343 -19.17 -17.99 -22.26
N GLU A 344 -18.99 -17.79 -23.57
CA GLU A 344 -19.74 -18.58 -24.56
C GLU A 344 -19.43 -20.09 -24.45
N GLU A 345 -18.15 -20.41 -24.27
CA GLU A 345 -17.68 -21.77 -24.14
C GLU A 345 -18.07 -22.36 -22.78
N SER A 346 -17.85 -21.62 -21.70
CA SER A 346 -18.10 -22.08 -20.34
C SER A 346 -19.59 -22.32 -20.05
N LEU A 347 -20.51 -21.62 -20.73
CA LEU A 347 -21.95 -21.89 -20.68
C LEU A 347 -22.33 -23.32 -21.12
N LYS A 348 -21.47 -24.04 -21.85
CA LYS A 348 -21.72 -25.44 -22.22
C LYS A 348 -21.72 -26.35 -20.98
N CYS A 349 -20.92 -26.01 -19.97
CA CYS A 349 -20.79 -26.76 -18.71
C CYS A 349 -21.42 -26.05 -17.50
N ILE A 350 -22.28 -25.06 -17.71
CA ILE A 350 -23.05 -24.44 -16.62
C ILE A 350 -24.26 -25.30 -16.24
N ALA A 351 -24.61 -25.29 -14.96
CA ALA A 351 -25.82 -25.89 -14.44
C ALA A 351 -27.09 -25.11 -14.81
N TRP A 352 -28.23 -25.78 -14.72
CA TRP A 352 -29.54 -25.12 -14.76
C TRP A 352 -29.66 -24.11 -13.61
N ASN A 353 -30.23 -22.93 -13.86
CA ASN A 353 -30.23 -21.76 -12.97
C ASN A 353 -28.84 -21.23 -12.57
N GLY A 354 -27.78 -21.60 -13.31
CA GLY A 354 -26.43 -21.14 -13.00
C GLY A 354 -26.21 -19.64 -13.25
N ARG A 355 -25.12 -19.10 -12.68
CA ARG A 355 -24.72 -17.69 -12.86
C ARG A 355 -23.33 -17.62 -13.49
N ALA A 356 -23.24 -16.99 -14.66
CA ALA A 356 -21.96 -16.68 -15.32
C ALA A 356 -21.54 -15.26 -14.96
N LEU A 357 -20.50 -15.13 -14.14
CA LEU A 357 -19.96 -13.86 -13.67
C LEU A 357 -18.89 -13.36 -14.65
N VAL A 358 -19.18 -12.25 -15.32
CA VAL A 358 -18.25 -11.58 -16.25
C VAL A 358 -17.44 -10.55 -15.47
N ILE A 359 -16.20 -10.91 -15.16
CA ILE A 359 -15.29 -10.13 -14.30
C ILE A 359 -14.31 -9.30 -15.14
N GLY A 360 -13.90 -9.83 -16.30
CA GLY A 360 -12.95 -9.15 -17.17
C GLY A 360 -12.70 -9.88 -18.48
N PHE A 361 -11.89 -9.25 -19.32
CA PHE A 361 -11.55 -9.72 -20.66
C PHE A 361 -10.03 -9.92 -20.79
N ALA A 362 -9.40 -10.64 -19.84
CA ALA A 362 -7.96 -10.87 -19.88
C ALA A 362 -7.49 -11.63 -21.13
N GLY A 363 -8.40 -12.34 -21.82
CA GLY A 363 -8.17 -12.95 -23.13
C GLY A 363 -8.03 -11.94 -24.26
N GLY A 364 -8.56 -10.72 -24.09
CA GLY A 364 -8.46 -9.61 -25.04
C GLY A 364 -9.62 -9.48 -26.03
N THR A 365 -10.50 -10.48 -26.12
CA THR A 365 -11.65 -10.49 -27.03
C THR A 365 -12.94 -10.31 -26.25
N ILE A 366 -13.86 -9.50 -26.77
CA ILE A 366 -15.23 -9.41 -26.27
C ILE A 366 -16.05 -10.46 -27.01
N GLU A 367 -16.62 -11.41 -26.28
CA GLU A 367 -17.34 -12.55 -26.86
C GLU A 367 -18.76 -12.19 -27.33
N LYS A 368 -19.29 -13.04 -28.23
CA LYS A 368 -20.71 -13.07 -28.58
C LYS A 368 -21.38 -14.20 -27.81
N VAL A 369 -22.22 -13.84 -26.84
CA VAL A 369 -22.93 -14.85 -26.04
C VAL A 369 -24.15 -15.36 -26.80
N ALA A 370 -24.19 -16.68 -27.04
CA ALA A 370 -25.35 -17.34 -27.62
C ALA A 370 -26.51 -17.37 -26.59
N THR A 371 -27.46 -16.44 -26.72
CA THR A 371 -28.54 -16.22 -25.75
C THR A 371 -29.54 -17.37 -25.66
N ASN A 372 -29.61 -18.25 -26.67
CA ASN A 372 -30.39 -19.48 -26.59
C ASN A 372 -29.91 -20.39 -25.44
N ARG A 373 -28.60 -20.47 -25.18
CA ARG A 373 -28.07 -21.24 -24.02
C ARG A 373 -28.48 -20.61 -22.69
N VAL A 374 -28.56 -19.28 -22.66
CA VAL A 374 -29.00 -18.53 -21.48
C VAL A 374 -30.47 -18.87 -21.19
N LEU A 375 -31.32 -18.82 -22.22
CA LEU A 375 -32.73 -19.17 -22.12
C LEU A 375 -32.95 -20.63 -21.70
N LEU A 376 -32.34 -21.59 -22.40
CA LEU A 376 -32.63 -23.02 -22.22
C LEU A 376 -32.20 -23.58 -20.85
N LYS A 377 -31.25 -22.92 -20.17
CA LYS A 377 -30.76 -23.31 -18.84
C LYS A 377 -31.13 -22.32 -17.74
N ASN A 378 -31.97 -21.33 -18.01
CA ASN A 378 -32.34 -20.25 -17.08
C ASN A 378 -31.10 -19.55 -16.46
N VAL A 379 -30.08 -19.30 -17.26
CA VAL A 379 -28.81 -18.76 -16.77
C VAL A 379 -28.91 -17.26 -16.54
N SER A 380 -28.26 -16.78 -15.48
CA SER A 380 -27.97 -15.35 -15.31
C SER A 380 -26.57 -15.02 -15.82
N VAL A 381 -26.45 -14.01 -16.69
CA VAL A 381 -25.14 -13.43 -17.06
C VAL A 381 -24.95 -12.13 -16.29
N VAL A 382 -23.94 -12.08 -15.41
CA VAL A 382 -23.81 -11.03 -14.39
C VAL A 382 -22.48 -10.32 -14.53
N GLY A 383 -22.50 -9.06 -14.97
CA GLY A 383 -21.30 -8.23 -15.07
C GLY A 383 -20.85 -7.64 -13.74
N LEU A 384 -19.54 -7.59 -13.49
CA LEU A 384 -18.94 -6.89 -12.36
C LEU A 384 -17.90 -5.85 -12.82
N ARG A 385 -18.09 -4.61 -12.36
CA ARG A 385 -17.07 -3.55 -12.43
C ARG A 385 -16.75 -3.05 -11.03
N MET A 386 -15.74 -3.66 -10.38
CA MET A 386 -15.39 -3.37 -8.99
C MET A 386 -15.15 -1.88 -8.72
N GLY A 387 -14.41 -1.19 -9.61
CA GLY A 387 -14.09 0.23 -9.45
C GLY A 387 -15.32 1.15 -9.42
N SER A 388 -16.47 0.73 -9.95
CA SER A 388 -17.70 1.52 -9.93
C SER A 388 -18.45 1.47 -8.59
N TYR A 389 -18.13 0.53 -7.69
CA TYR A 389 -18.76 0.47 -6.35
C TYR A 389 -18.38 1.66 -5.49
N ALA A 390 -17.15 2.18 -5.62
CA ALA A 390 -16.74 3.39 -4.89
C ALA A 390 -17.58 4.63 -5.24
N ILE A 391 -18.25 4.63 -6.40
CA ILE A 391 -19.09 5.75 -6.87
C ILE A 391 -20.57 5.46 -6.61
N ASN A 392 -21.04 4.25 -6.94
CA ASN A 392 -22.48 3.94 -6.99
C ASN A 392 -23.00 3.22 -5.74
N LYS A 393 -22.11 2.63 -4.93
CA LYS A 393 -22.41 1.76 -3.79
C LYS A 393 -21.29 1.80 -2.73
N SER A 394 -20.85 3.01 -2.38
CA SER A 394 -19.69 3.19 -1.48
C SER A 394 -19.97 2.65 -0.07
N GLU A 395 -21.23 2.60 0.34
CA GLU A 395 -21.70 2.06 1.61
C GLU A 395 -21.44 0.56 1.80
N LEU A 396 -21.25 -0.19 0.71
CA LEU A 396 -20.95 -1.62 0.76
C LEU A 396 -19.46 -1.92 0.99
N LEU A 397 -18.56 -0.99 0.63
CA LEU A 397 -17.12 -1.25 0.68
C LEU A 397 -16.57 -1.51 2.09
N PRO A 398 -17.01 -0.80 3.15
CA PRO A 398 -16.61 -1.11 4.52
C PRO A 398 -17.02 -2.54 4.93
N GLN A 399 -18.24 -2.95 4.59
CA GLN A 399 -18.76 -4.28 4.93
C GLN A 399 -17.98 -5.40 4.21
N VAL A 400 -17.66 -5.19 2.92
CA VAL A 400 -16.83 -6.11 2.15
C VAL A 400 -15.44 -6.22 2.77
N SER A 401 -14.84 -5.09 3.14
CA SER A 401 -13.51 -5.05 3.76
C SER A 401 -13.50 -5.78 5.10
N GLU A 402 -14.50 -5.55 5.94
CA GLU A 402 -14.65 -6.22 7.24
C GLU A 402 -14.74 -7.74 7.10
N ARG A 403 -15.58 -8.23 6.19
CA ARG A 403 -15.72 -9.67 5.93
C ARG A 403 -14.42 -10.30 5.44
N LEU A 404 -13.72 -9.60 4.55
CA LEU A 404 -12.43 -10.04 4.04
C LEU A 404 -11.34 -10.03 5.13
N PHE A 405 -11.35 -9.05 6.03
CA PHE A 405 -10.43 -9.03 7.17
C PHE A 405 -10.72 -10.14 8.19
N ASP A 406 -11.99 -10.43 8.47
CA ASP A 406 -12.38 -11.57 9.31
C ASP A 406 -11.88 -12.89 8.71
N MET A 407 -12.00 -13.08 7.39
CA MET A 407 -11.48 -14.27 6.70
C MET A 407 -9.95 -14.37 6.78
N ILE A 408 -9.21 -13.24 6.67
CA ILE A 408 -7.75 -13.23 6.88
C ILE A 408 -7.41 -13.57 8.34
N ALA A 409 -8.13 -12.97 9.30
CA ALA A 409 -7.87 -13.16 10.72
C ALA A 409 -8.08 -14.63 11.12
N LYS A 410 -9.09 -15.29 10.54
CA LYS A 410 -9.35 -16.73 10.69
C LYS A 410 -8.36 -17.61 9.91
N GLY A 411 -7.52 -17.04 9.06
CA GLY A 411 -6.56 -17.77 8.23
C GLY A 411 -7.17 -18.60 7.11
N VAL A 412 -8.46 -18.41 6.79
CA VAL A 412 -9.15 -19.18 5.73
C VAL A 412 -8.88 -18.63 4.33
N ILE A 413 -8.34 -17.42 4.24
CA ILE A 413 -7.81 -16.84 3.00
C ILE A 413 -6.45 -16.18 3.26
N LYS A 414 -5.58 -16.20 2.25
CA LYS A 414 -4.25 -15.58 2.32
C LYS A 414 -3.78 -15.17 0.91
N PRO A 415 -3.38 -13.91 0.67
CA PRO A 415 -2.87 -13.48 -0.64
C PRO A 415 -1.73 -14.37 -1.14
N VAL A 416 -1.86 -14.86 -2.36
CA VAL A 416 -0.83 -15.66 -3.03
C VAL A 416 0.10 -14.72 -3.80
N VAL A 417 1.37 -14.70 -3.41
CA VAL A 417 2.42 -13.90 -4.04
C VAL A 417 3.16 -14.78 -5.05
N TYR A 418 3.38 -14.23 -6.25
CA TYR A 418 4.22 -14.85 -7.26
C TYR A 418 5.68 -14.84 -6.82
N ASP A 419 6.35 -15.98 -6.97
CA ASP A 419 7.79 -16.09 -6.84
C ASP A 419 8.44 -16.04 -8.24
N PRO A 420 9.37 -15.11 -8.55
CA PRO A 420 10.05 -14.19 -7.64
C PRO A 420 9.29 -12.90 -7.29
N VAL A 421 9.62 -12.36 -6.10
CA VAL A 421 9.43 -10.94 -5.79
C VAL A 421 10.52 -10.12 -6.48
N TYR A 422 10.12 -9.08 -7.19
CA TYR A 422 11.04 -8.18 -7.90
C TYR A 422 11.50 -7.05 -6.99
N TYR A 423 12.74 -6.60 -7.13
CA TYR A 423 13.34 -5.54 -6.32
C TYR A 423 13.81 -4.39 -7.20
N GLY A 424 13.59 -3.15 -6.78
CA GLY A 424 13.88 -1.96 -7.58
C GLY A 424 12.81 -1.68 -8.64
N LEU A 425 12.44 -0.41 -8.79
CA LEU A 425 11.50 0.03 -9.83
C LEU A 425 12.01 -0.25 -11.24
N GLU A 426 13.33 -0.36 -11.42
CA GLU A 426 13.99 -0.70 -12.67
C GLU A 426 13.59 -2.08 -13.21
N ASN A 427 13.06 -2.97 -12.35
CA ASN A 427 12.57 -4.28 -12.73
C ASN A 427 11.05 -4.33 -13.00
N ALA A 428 10.36 -3.18 -13.04
CA ALA A 428 8.92 -3.15 -13.27
C ALA A 428 8.49 -3.68 -14.64
N ASN A 429 9.31 -3.46 -15.67
CA ASN A 429 9.09 -4.04 -16.98
C ASN A 429 9.11 -5.57 -16.92
N LYS A 430 10.08 -6.18 -16.22
CA LYS A 430 10.18 -7.63 -16.05
C LYS A 430 8.97 -8.19 -15.30
N ALA A 431 8.56 -7.53 -14.22
CA ALA A 431 7.39 -7.92 -13.43
C ALA A 431 6.09 -7.88 -14.28
N LEU A 432 5.90 -6.84 -15.09
CA LEU A 432 4.77 -6.76 -16.02
C LEU A 432 4.85 -7.80 -17.12
N ASN A 433 6.04 -8.05 -17.68
CA ASN A 433 6.26 -9.06 -18.70
C ASN A 433 5.96 -10.48 -18.18
N ALA A 434 6.15 -10.76 -16.88
CA ALA A 434 5.71 -12.03 -16.29
C ALA A 434 4.18 -12.21 -16.36
N ILE A 435 3.42 -11.12 -16.20
CA ILE A 435 1.95 -11.12 -16.34
C ILE A 435 1.56 -11.25 -17.82
N PHE A 436 2.11 -10.40 -18.70
CA PHE A 436 1.74 -10.39 -20.13
C PHE A 436 2.06 -11.71 -20.82
N ASN A 437 3.19 -12.32 -20.50
CA ASN A 437 3.59 -13.62 -21.03
C ASN A 437 2.93 -14.80 -20.31
N ARG A 438 1.96 -14.53 -19.41
CA ARG A 438 1.19 -15.53 -18.66
C ARG A 438 2.06 -16.51 -17.86
N LYS A 439 3.28 -16.10 -17.48
CA LYS A 439 4.21 -16.91 -16.66
C LYS A 439 3.86 -16.85 -15.17
N SER A 440 3.22 -15.76 -14.74
CA SER A 440 2.87 -15.58 -13.33
C SER A 440 1.67 -16.40 -12.85
N TYR A 441 1.60 -16.57 -11.54
CA TYR A 441 0.42 -16.96 -10.76
C TYR A 441 0.23 -15.97 -9.61
N GLY A 442 -0.93 -15.95 -8.95
CA GLY A 442 -1.23 -15.04 -7.85
C GLY A 442 -0.97 -13.58 -8.22
N LYS A 443 -0.39 -12.82 -7.28
CA LYS A 443 -0.02 -11.42 -7.47
C LYS A 443 1.49 -11.28 -7.68
N VAL A 444 1.87 -10.59 -8.75
CA VAL A 444 3.25 -10.15 -8.96
C VAL A 444 3.53 -8.90 -8.13
N ILE A 445 4.64 -8.91 -7.40
CA ILE A 445 5.02 -7.86 -6.45
C ILE A 445 6.37 -7.25 -6.84
N ILE A 446 6.48 -5.93 -6.69
CA ILE A 446 7.76 -5.20 -6.69
C ILE A 446 7.97 -4.56 -5.33
N LYS A 447 9.17 -4.68 -4.78
CA LYS A 447 9.65 -3.85 -3.66
C LYS A 447 10.44 -2.67 -4.25
N PRO A 448 10.03 -1.41 -4.02
CA PRO A 448 10.64 -0.25 -4.68
C PRO A 448 12.14 -0.08 -4.38
N SER A 449 12.57 -0.45 -3.18
CA SER A 449 13.96 -0.36 -2.76
C SER A 449 14.81 -1.53 -3.27
N LEU A 450 16.06 -1.26 -3.63
CA LEU A 450 17.04 -2.26 -4.09
C LEU A 450 17.58 -3.16 -2.97
N SER A 451 17.36 -2.81 -1.70
CA SER A 451 17.79 -3.65 -0.57
C SER A 451 16.87 -4.86 -0.43
N SER A 452 17.34 -6.02 -0.89
CA SER A 452 16.91 -7.30 -0.33
C SER A 452 17.15 -7.25 1.17
N PRO A 453 16.23 -7.72 2.04
CA PRO A 453 16.64 -8.08 3.39
C PRO A 453 17.73 -9.14 3.19
N LYS A 454 18.99 -8.77 3.45
CA LYS A 454 20.05 -9.76 3.57
C LYS A 454 19.64 -10.61 4.78
N LEU A 455 19.34 -11.88 4.50
CA LEU A 455 19.15 -12.92 5.51
C LEU A 455 20.38 -13.01 6.41
#